data_AF-A0A2D8Q5L1-F1
#
_entry.id   AF-A0A2D8Q5L1-F1
#
_cell.length_a   1.000
_cell.length_b   1.000
_cell.length_c   1.000
_cell.angle_alpha   90.00
_cell.angle_beta   90.00
_cell.angle_gamma   90.00
#
_symmetry.space_group_name_H-M   'P 1'
#
loop_
_entity.id
_entity.type
_entity.pdbx_description
1 polymer ?
#
loop_
_entity_poly.entity_id
_entity_poly.type
_entity_poly.pdbx_seq_one_letter_code
_entity_poly.pdbx_strand_id
1 'polypeptide(L)'
;MDDQREIEFSDEDMRLYRRLDVACGDLCDAMSFGAFILKKGWKAKPWSRGSTYLQQSAFITSMIVSYGRAFSKSYGWGFLPENMRVSFEPEEVTLHQRLMDERNQLYAHSDLVHYPLTVSASIYHSDVITFPMRDVPPADILRLQDMCRKVIAACRDEQARIKAKYLPPLSSTS
;
A
#
# COMPACT_ATOMS: atom_id res chain seq x y z
N MET A 1 -23.95 22.68 -11.55
CA MET A 1 -23.06 23.72 -11.00
C MET A 1 -22.51 23.15 -9.72
N ASP A 2 -21.22 22.80 -9.69
CA ASP A 2 -20.59 22.39 -8.45
C ASP A 2 -20.50 23.60 -7.53
N ASP A 3 -21.07 23.45 -6.36
CA ASP A 3 -21.04 24.42 -5.28
C ASP A 3 -19.61 24.50 -4.75
N GLN A 4 -18.84 25.47 -5.24
CA GLN A 4 -17.42 25.70 -4.87
C GLN A 4 -17.25 26.37 -3.49
N ARG A 5 -18.23 26.25 -2.58
CA ARG A 5 -18.08 26.79 -1.22
C ARG A 5 -16.95 26.06 -0.49
N GLU A 6 -15.97 26.82 -0.02
CA GLU A 6 -14.94 26.32 0.88
C GLU A 6 -15.58 25.90 2.20
N ILE A 7 -15.27 24.69 2.67
CA ILE A 7 -15.73 24.17 3.95
C ILE A 7 -14.58 24.27 4.94
N GLU A 8 -14.75 25.06 5.99
CA GLU A 8 -13.80 25.13 7.10
C GLU A 8 -14.06 23.98 8.09
N PHE A 9 -13.13 23.04 8.18
CA PHE A 9 -13.16 21.97 9.16
C PHE A 9 -12.44 22.37 10.45
N SER A 10 -12.79 21.74 11.57
CA SER A 10 -11.93 21.74 12.75
C SER A 10 -10.55 21.14 12.43
N ASP A 11 -9.52 21.51 13.20
CA ASP A 11 -8.16 20.99 13.01
C ASP A 11 -8.09 19.46 13.04
N GLU A 12 -8.89 18.82 13.91
CA GLU A 12 -8.96 17.37 14.03
C GLU A 12 -9.57 16.73 12.78
N ASP A 13 -10.73 17.21 12.33
CA ASP A 13 -11.41 16.69 11.14
C ASP A 13 -10.58 16.95 9.87
N MET A 14 -9.90 18.11 9.77
CA MET A 14 -9.00 18.41 8.65
C MET A 14 -7.82 17.44 8.61
N ARG A 15 -7.20 17.13 9.77
CA ARG A 15 -6.10 16.15 9.85
C ARG A 15 -6.57 14.76 9.42
N LEU A 16 -7.71 14.31 9.92
CA LEU A 16 -8.27 13.02 9.54
C LEU A 16 -8.63 12.98 8.04
N TYR A 17 -9.32 13.99 7.54
CA TYR A 17 -9.72 14.09 6.14
C TYR A 17 -8.52 13.98 5.18
N ARG A 18 -7.43 14.71 5.47
CA ARG A 18 -6.18 14.64 4.70
C ARG A 18 -5.53 13.26 4.79
N ARG A 19 -5.51 12.66 5.98
CA ARG A 19 -4.95 11.31 6.18
C ARG A 19 -5.70 10.24 5.38
N LEU A 20 -7.03 10.33 5.33
CA LEU A 20 -7.88 9.46 4.51
C LEU A 20 -7.61 9.65 3.01
N ASP A 21 -7.46 10.91 2.56
CA ASP A 21 -7.21 11.20 1.15
C ASP A 21 -5.86 10.67 0.66
N VAL A 22 -4.81 10.90 1.44
CA VAL A 22 -3.47 10.36 1.15
C VAL A 22 -3.47 8.84 1.17
N ALA A 23 -4.19 8.21 2.10
CA ALA A 23 -4.35 6.75 2.11
C ALA A 23 -4.96 6.24 0.81
N CYS A 24 -6.02 6.90 0.31
CA CYS A 24 -6.63 6.55 -0.97
C CYS A 24 -5.63 6.66 -2.13
N GLY A 25 -4.80 7.70 -2.16
CA GLY A 25 -3.74 7.86 -3.16
C GLY A 25 -2.74 6.71 -3.13
N ASP A 26 -2.19 6.39 -1.95
CA ASP A 26 -1.26 5.29 -1.75
C ASP A 26 -1.87 3.93 -2.18
N LEU A 27 -3.15 3.69 -1.91
CA LEU A 27 -3.85 2.45 -2.31
C LEU A 27 -4.12 2.38 -3.83
N CYS A 28 -4.44 3.50 -4.46
CA CYS A 28 -4.59 3.60 -5.93
C CYS A 28 -3.26 3.30 -6.64
N ASP A 29 -2.14 3.80 -6.10
CA ASP A 29 -0.81 3.49 -6.63
C ASP A 29 -0.50 2.00 -6.51
N ALA A 30 -0.76 1.40 -5.34
CA ALA A 30 -0.59 -0.04 -5.13
C ALA A 30 -1.40 -0.87 -6.15
N MET A 31 -2.67 -0.53 -6.37
CA MET A 31 -3.50 -1.18 -7.37
C MET A 31 -2.94 -1.05 -8.79
N SER A 32 -2.42 0.13 -9.14
CA SER A 32 -1.87 0.44 -10.47
C SER A 32 -0.60 -0.38 -10.75
N PHE A 33 0.30 -0.49 -9.76
CA PHE A 33 1.46 -1.36 -9.87
C PHE A 33 1.07 -2.84 -9.98
N GLY A 34 0.13 -3.31 -9.15
CA GLY A 34 -0.39 -4.68 -9.24
C GLY A 34 -1.02 -5.00 -10.60
N ALA A 35 -1.82 -4.08 -11.13
CA ALA A 35 -2.43 -4.22 -12.46
C ALA A 35 -1.35 -4.30 -13.56
N PHE A 36 -0.27 -3.52 -13.44
CA PHE A 36 0.84 -3.57 -14.38
C PHE A 36 1.58 -4.91 -14.34
N ILE A 37 1.83 -5.45 -13.14
CA ILE A 37 2.46 -6.77 -12.94
C ILE A 37 1.62 -7.87 -13.59
N LEU A 38 0.31 -7.89 -13.31
CA LEU A 38 -0.64 -8.85 -13.89
C LEU A 38 -0.67 -8.76 -15.41
N LYS A 39 -0.72 -7.53 -15.97
CA LYS A 39 -0.70 -7.30 -17.42
C LYS A 39 0.58 -7.83 -18.08
N LYS A 40 1.73 -7.69 -17.41
CA LYS A 40 3.02 -8.13 -17.95
C LYS A 40 3.23 -9.63 -17.81
N GLY A 41 2.62 -10.27 -16.81
CA GLY A 41 2.74 -11.72 -16.58
C GLY A 41 4.19 -12.17 -16.38
N TRP A 42 5.05 -11.30 -15.81
CA TRP A 42 6.45 -11.60 -15.61
C TRP A 42 6.64 -12.78 -14.66
N LYS A 43 7.58 -13.66 -15.02
CA LYS A 43 8.01 -14.83 -14.22
C LYS A 43 9.54 -14.88 -14.12
N ALA A 44 10.17 -13.71 -14.17
CA ALA A 44 11.62 -13.61 -14.21
C ALA A 44 12.20 -13.97 -12.83
N LYS A 45 13.27 -14.75 -12.83
CA LYS A 45 14.02 -15.13 -11.62
C LYS A 45 15.24 -14.24 -11.44
N PRO A 46 15.84 -14.18 -10.23
CA PRO A 46 17.16 -13.59 -10.05
C PRO A 46 18.12 -14.08 -11.13
N TRP A 47 18.96 -13.19 -11.67
CA TRP A 47 19.96 -13.50 -12.70
C TRP A 47 19.40 -13.91 -14.08
N SER A 48 18.08 -13.78 -14.30
CA SER A 48 17.52 -13.89 -15.65
C SER A 48 18.19 -12.85 -16.57
N ARG A 49 18.51 -13.24 -17.81
CA ARG A 49 19.07 -12.31 -18.80
C ARG A 49 18.11 -11.14 -19.07
N GLY A 50 18.65 -9.94 -19.18
CA GLY A 50 17.91 -8.71 -19.44
C GLY A 50 17.43 -7.99 -18.17
N SER A 51 16.55 -7.00 -18.34
CA SER A 51 16.09 -6.13 -17.25
C SER A 51 14.74 -6.55 -16.64
N THR A 52 14.14 -7.66 -17.08
CA THR A 52 12.81 -8.09 -16.66
C THR A 52 12.71 -8.33 -15.15
N TYR A 53 13.70 -9.01 -14.55
CA TYR A 53 13.71 -9.25 -13.10
C TYR A 53 13.85 -7.94 -12.30
N LEU A 54 14.67 -7.00 -12.78
CA LEU A 54 14.82 -5.69 -12.16
C LEU A 54 13.50 -4.91 -12.20
N GLN A 55 12.83 -4.89 -13.36
CA GLN A 55 11.53 -4.24 -13.51
C GLN A 55 10.47 -4.90 -12.63
N GLN A 56 10.36 -6.23 -12.67
CA GLN A 56 9.44 -6.99 -11.81
C GLN A 56 9.66 -6.65 -10.33
N SER A 57 10.92 -6.68 -9.89
CA SER A 57 11.29 -6.36 -8.51
C SER A 57 10.92 -4.92 -8.13
N ALA A 58 11.14 -3.96 -9.03
CA ALA A 58 10.78 -2.56 -8.80
C ALA A 58 9.26 -2.40 -8.65
N PHE A 59 8.46 -2.99 -9.55
CA PHE A 59 7.00 -2.90 -9.49
C PHE A 59 6.41 -3.60 -8.25
N ILE A 60 6.92 -4.79 -7.89
CA ILE A 60 6.48 -5.48 -6.66
C ILE A 60 6.83 -4.65 -5.42
N THR A 61 8.05 -4.09 -5.38
CA THR A 61 8.48 -3.23 -4.27
C THR A 61 7.57 -2.01 -4.16
N SER A 62 7.32 -1.30 -5.26
CA SER A 62 6.44 -0.13 -5.26
C SER A 62 5.01 -0.47 -4.85
N MET A 63 4.47 -1.60 -5.31
CA MET A 63 3.15 -2.08 -4.91
C MET A 63 3.05 -2.28 -3.40
N ILE A 64 3.98 -3.03 -2.81
CA ILE A 64 3.97 -3.36 -1.38
C ILE A 64 4.24 -2.12 -0.53
N VAL A 65 5.17 -1.26 -0.95
CA VAL A 65 5.49 -0.01 -0.23
C VAL A 65 4.31 0.96 -0.25
N SER A 66 3.69 1.19 -1.41
CA SER A 66 2.51 2.06 -1.50
C SER A 66 1.36 1.49 -0.67
N TYR A 67 1.10 0.18 -0.74
CA TYR A 67 0.10 -0.47 0.11
C TYR A 67 0.40 -0.26 1.61
N GLY A 68 1.62 -0.56 2.05
CA GLY A 68 2.01 -0.46 3.45
C GLY A 68 2.02 0.97 4.00
N ARG A 69 2.34 1.97 3.16
CA ARG A 69 2.28 3.39 3.54
C ARG A 69 0.87 3.81 3.96
N ALA A 70 -0.16 3.31 3.28
CA ALA A 70 -1.55 3.61 3.62
C ALA A 70 -1.90 3.23 5.07
N PHE A 71 -1.22 2.22 5.65
CA PHE A 71 -1.46 1.73 7.03
C PHE A 71 -0.36 2.09 8.03
N SER A 72 0.72 2.71 7.56
CA SER A 72 1.83 3.11 8.43
C SER A 72 1.58 4.48 9.08
N LYS A 73 2.29 4.73 10.18
CA LYS A 73 2.35 6.07 10.79
C LYS A 73 3.16 6.99 9.86
N SER A 74 2.70 8.23 9.66
CA SER A 74 3.43 9.26 8.93
C SER A 74 3.82 10.42 9.86
N TYR A 75 4.86 11.17 9.53
CA TYR A 75 5.27 12.30 10.36
C TYR A 75 4.20 13.40 10.30
N GLY A 76 3.56 13.69 11.43
CA GLY A 76 2.43 14.63 11.51
C GLY A 76 1.04 14.02 11.31
N TRP A 77 0.92 12.73 10.94
CA TRP A 77 -0.36 12.02 10.86
C TRP A 77 -0.37 10.70 11.64
N GLY A 78 -1.50 10.40 12.27
CA GLY A 78 -1.70 9.13 12.96
C GLY A 78 -1.81 7.92 12.03
N PHE A 79 -2.07 6.77 12.64
CA PHE A 79 -2.47 5.57 11.90
C PHE A 79 -3.79 5.79 11.18
N LEU A 80 -3.99 5.07 10.08
CA LEU A 80 -5.31 4.94 9.51
C LEU A 80 -6.22 4.25 10.55
N PRO A 81 -7.44 4.76 10.81
CA PRO A 81 -8.35 4.13 11.75
C PRO A 81 -8.60 2.65 11.44
N GLU A 82 -8.64 1.81 12.47
CA GLU A 82 -8.75 0.35 12.29
C GLU A 82 -10.07 -0.08 11.62
N ASN A 83 -11.14 0.68 11.85
CA ASN A 83 -12.45 0.46 11.22
C ASN A 83 -12.40 0.53 9.69
N MET A 84 -11.37 1.13 9.09
CA MET A 84 -11.18 1.11 7.63
C MET A 84 -10.92 -0.30 7.08
N ARG A 85 -10.53 -1.26 7.92
CA ARG A 85 -10.25 -2.66 7.55
C ARG A 85 -11.30 -3.65 8.07
N VAL A 86 -12.42 -3.18 8.62
CA VAL A 86 -13.44 -4.05 9.24
C VAL A 86 -14.09 -5.03 8.25
N SER A 87 -14.07 -4.71 6.96
CA SER A 87 -14.62 -5.52 5.88
C SER A 87 -13.66 -6.58 5.33
N PHE A 88 -12.51 -6.78 6.00
CA PHE A 88 -11.55 -7.80 5.61
C PHE A 88 -12.00 -9.19 6.06
N GLU A 89 -12.01 -10.12 5.12
CA GLU A 89 -12.18 -11.54 5.39
C GLU A 89 -10.93 -12.12 6.07
N PRO A 90 -11.02 -13.27 6.77
CA PRO A 90 -9.86 -13.86 7.46
C PRO A 90 -8.62 -14.07 6.57
N GLU A 91 -8.84 -14.45 5.31
CA GLU A 91 -7.75 -14.59 4.32
C GLU A 91 -7.11 -13.25 3.95
N GLU A 92 -7.91 -12.19 3.87
CA GLU A 92 -7.43 -10.82 3.59
C GLU A 92 -6.69 -10.24 4.79
N VAL A 93 -7.11 -10.54 6.02
CA VAL A 93 -6.36 -10.17 7.24
C VAL A 93 -4.98 -10.84 7.23
N THR A 94 -4.93 -12.12 6.86
CA THR A 94 -3.67 -12.87 6.76
C THR A 94 -2.76 -12.27 5.69
N LEU A 95 -3.30 -11.98 4.51
CA LEU A 95 -2.56 -11.33 3.43
C LEU A 95 -2.07 -9.93 3.82
N HIS A 96 -2.93 -9.14 4.48
CA HIS A 96 -2.58 -7.82 5.00
C HIS A 96 -1.37 -7.90 5.92
N GLN A 97 -1.40 -8.80 6.90
CA GLN A 97 -0.30 -8.96 7.85
C GLN A 97 1.00 -9.33 7.13
N ARG A 98 0.94 -10.29 6.20
CA ARG A 98 2.09 -10.71 5.40
C ARG A 98 2.70 -9.55 4.60
N LEU A 99 1.87 -8.75 3.92
CA LEU A 99 2.32 -7.59 3.14
C LEU A 99 2.95 -6.51 4.02
N MET A 100 2.40 -6.28 5.22
CA MET A 100 2.98 -5.34 6.20
C MET A 100 4.33 -5.83 6.71
N ASP A 101 4.47 -7.14 6.98
CA ASP A 101 5.72 -7.76 7.41
C ASP A 101 6.77 -7.70 6.29
N GLU A 102 6.39 -8.06 5.05
CA GLU A 102 7.23 -7.93 3.87
C GLU A 102 7.73 -6.50 3.68
N ARG A 103 6.84 -5.50 3.80
CA ARG A 103 7.23 -4.09 3.75
C ARG A 103 8.29 -3.78 4.80
N ASN A 104 8.07 -4.20 6.05
CA ASN A 104 8.93 -3.86 7.18
C ASN A 104 10.26 -4.63 7.19
N GLN A 105 10.32 -5.84 6.68
CA GLN A 105 11.50 -6.70 6.79
C GLN A 105 12.32 -6.74 5.50
N LEU A 106 11.67 -6.65 4.34
CA LEU A 106 12.29 -6.94 3.05
C LEU A 106 12.45 -5.71 2.14
N TYR A 107 11.48 -4.79 2.18
CA TYR A 107 11.38 -3.71 1.19
C TYR A 107 11.74 -2.32 1.73
N ALA A 108 11.44 -2.02 3.00
CA ALA A 108 11.77 -0.75 3.64
C ALA A 108 13.06 -0.82 4.48
N HIS A 109 13.51 -2.01 4.86
CA HIS A 109 14.68 -2.23 5.71
C HIS A 109 15.55 -3.35 5.13
N SER A 110 16.87 -3.22 5.22
CA SER A 110 17.85 -4.24 4.83
C SER A 110 18.15 -5.15 6.02
N ASP A 111 17.20 -6.02 6.38
CA ASP A 111 17.41 -6.91 7.52
C ASP A 111 18.41 -8.03 7.18
N LEU A 112 19.31 -8.34 8.12
CA LEU A 112 20.44 -9.26 7.96
C LEU A 112 19.98 -10.67 7.56
N VAL A 113 18.77 -11.06 7.99
CA VAL A 113 18.16 -12.37 7.74
C VAL A 113 17.92 -12.62 6.24
N HIS A 114 17.72 -11.57 5.43
CA HIS A 114 17.41 -11.68 4.01
C HIS A 114 18.62 -11.57 3.09
N TYR A 115 19.82 -11.32 3.65
CA TYR A 115 21.07 -11.18 2.90
C TYR A 115 22.18 -12.06 3.49
N PRO A 116 22.03 -13.39 3.55
CA PRO A 116 23.09 -14.26 4.01
C PRO A 116 24.30 -14.14 3.07
N LEU A 117 25.46 -13.81 3.66
CA LEU A 117 26.74 -13.64 2.98
C LEU A 117 27.69 -14.76 3.41
N THR A 118 28.37 -15.38 2.45
CA THR A 118 29.58 -16.17 2.72
C THR A 118 30.78 -15.30 2.40
N VAL A 119 31.62 -15.09 3.40
CA VAL A 119 32.87 -14.35 3.25
C VAL A 119 33.96 -15.33 2.85
N SER A 120 34.59 -15.12 1.69
CA SER A 120 35.76 -15.89 1.28
C SER A 120 37.04 -15.28 1.86
N ALA A 121 38.15 -16.02 1.87
CA ALA A 121 39.45 -15.50 2.34
C ALA A 121 40.05 -14.39 1.44
N SER A 122 39.40 -14.06 0.33
CA SER A 122 39.79 -12.96 -0.56
C SER A 122 39.36 -11.61 0.01
N ILE A 123 40.28 -10.65 0.05
CA ILE A 123 40.00 -9.25 0.42
C ILE A 123 39.09 -8.52 -0.58
N TYR A 124 38.72 -9.16 -1.71
CA TYR A 124 37.92 -8.57 -2.77
C TYR A 124 36.65 -9.37 -3.12
N HIS A 125 36.37 -10.51 -2.46
CA HIS A 125 35.24 -11.36 -2.82
C HIS A 125 34.43 -11.82 -1.61
N SER A 126 33.17 -11.38 -1.59
CA SER A 126 32.10 -11.87 -0.73
C SER A 126 30.95 -12.31 -1.62
N ASP A 127 30.51 -13.55 -1.48
CA ASP A 127 29.41 -14.11 -2.27
C ASP A 127 28.10 -13.97 -1.50
N VAL A 128 27.11 -13.33 -2.15
CA VAL A 128 25.72 -13.30 -1.66
C VAL A 128 25.12 -14.68 -1.92
N ILE A 129 24.75 -15.40 -0.85
CA ILE A 129 24.32 -16.80 -0.92
C ILE A 129 22.93 -16.91 -1.57
N THR A 130 22.05 -15.95 -1.29
CA THR A 130 20.68 -15.93 -1.82
C THR A 130 20.22 -14.50 -2.07
N PHE A 131 19.67 -14.26 -3.26
CA PHE A 131 18.92 -13.03 -3.56
C PHE A 131 17.43 -13.33 -3.36
N PRO A 132 16.69 -12.59 -2.52
CA PRO A 132 15.29 -12.89 -2.26
C PRO A 132 14.47 -12.82 -3.55
N MET A 133 13.76 -13.90 -3.85
CA MET A 133 12.81 -13.91 -4.96
C MET A 133 11.62 -13.06 -4.57
N ARG A 134 11.55 -11.86 -5.14
CA ARG A 134 10.42 -10.96 -4.99
C ARG A 134 9.34 -11.41 -5.96
N ASP A 135 8.45 -12.26 -5.48
CA ASP A 135 7.29 -12.74 -6.23
C ASP A 135 6.06 -12.70 -5.34
N VAL A 136 4.95 -12.21 -5.89
CA VAL A 136 3.65 -12.20 -5.22
C VAL A 136 2.70 -12.94 -6.15
N PRO A 137 2.06 -14.04 -5.69
CA PRO A 137 1.16 -14.82 -6.53
C PRO A 137 0.10 -13.93 -7.19
N PRO A 138 -0.25 -14.13 -8.47
CA PRO A 138 -1.28 -13.34 -9.14
C PRO A 138 -2.61 -13.28 -8.39
N ALA A 139 -2.99 -14.37 -7.71
CA ALA A 139 -4.18 -14.42 -6.85
C ALA A 139 -4.09 -13.44 -5.67
N ASP A 140 -2.91 -13.30 -5.06
CA ASP A 140 -2.68 -12.38 -3.95
C ASP A 140 -2.67 -10.93 -4.44
N ILE A 141 -2.18 -10.67 -5.66
CA ILE A 141 -2.27 -9.33 -6.27
C ILE A 141 -3.73 -8.93 -6.51
N LEU A 142 -4.55 -9.84 -7.06
CA LEU A 142 -5.98 -9.60 -7.24
C LEU A 142 -6.68 -9.34 -5.91
N ARG A 143 -6.37 -10.14 -4.89
CA ARG A 143 -6.90 -9.95 -3.54
C ARG A 143 -6.49 -8.61 -2.93
N LEU A 144 -5.23 -8.21 -3.09
CA LEU A 144 -4.74 -6.91 -2.66
C LEU A 144 -5.55 -5.78 -3.31
N GLN A 145 -5.88 -5.89 -4.60
CA GLN A 145 -6.71 -4.89 -5.29
C GLN A 145 -8.12 -4.81 -4.70
N ASP A 146 -8.74 -5.94 -4.38
CA ASP A 146 -10.05 -5.98 -3.73
C ASP A 146 -10.00 -5.32 -2.34
N MET A 147 -8.98 -5.64 -1.55
CA MET A 147 -8.72 -5.02 -0.24
C MET A 147 -8.53 -3.50 -0.37
N CYS A 148 -7.76 -3.03 -1.36
CA CYS A 148 -7.60 -1.60 -1.62
C CYS A 148 -8.95 -0.93 -1.91
N ARG A 149 -9.82 -1.53 -2.75
CA ARG A 149 -11.14 -0.98 -3.05
C ARG A 149 -12.02 -0.89 -1.79
N LYS A 150 -12.01 -1.92 -0.94
CA LYS A 150 -12.74 -1.93 0.34
C LYS A 150 -12.32 -0.77 1.23
N VAL A 151 -11.01 -0.57 1.39
CA VAL A 151 -10.47 0.51 2.25
C VAL A 151 -10.74 1.88 1.63
N ILE A 152 -10.58 2.04 0.31
CA ILE A 152 -10.90 3.30 -0.38
C ILE A 152 -12.37 3.65 -0.17
N ALA A 153 -13.29 2.69 -0.32
CA ALA A 153 -14.71 2.92 -0.07
C ALA A 153 -14.96 3.41 1.36
N ALA A 154 -14.41 2.72 2.37
CA ALA A 154 -14.52 3.12 3.77
C ALA A 154 -13.94 4.53 4.05
N CYS A 155 -12.80 4.86 3.44
CA CYS A 155 -12.21 6.20 3.54
C CYS A 155 -13.11 7.27 2.92
N ARG A 156 -13.72 7.01 1.76
CA ARG A 156 -14.63 7.95 1.09
C ARG A 156 -15.93 8.13 1.86
N ASP A 157 -16.45 7.07 2.46
CA ASP A 157 -17.63 7.13 3.34
C ASP A 157 -17.34 7.99 4.57
N GLU A 158 -16.19 7.82 5.23
CA GLU A 158 -15.84 8.64 6.39
C GLU A 158 -15.54 10.10 6.00
N GLN A 159 -14.91 10.35 4.85
CA GLN A 159 -14.76 11.71 4.32
C GLN A 159 -16.11 12.38 4.04
N ALA A 160 -17.09 11.64 3.51
CA ALA A 160 -18.45 12.13 3.31
C ALA A 160 -19.13 12.43 4.66
N ARG A 161 -18.92 11.56 5.66
CA ARG A 161 -19.42 11.74 7.02
C ARG A 161 -18.84 12.99 7.70
N ILE A 162 -17.55 13.25 7.52
CA ILE A 162 -16.89 14.48 7.99
C ILE A 162 -17.52 15.69 7.31
N LYS A 163 -17.62 15.71 5.98
CA LYS A 163 -18.24 16.81 5.22
C LYS A 163 -19.68 17.10 5.68
N ALA A 164 -20.47 16.05 5.92
CA ALA A 164 -21.86 16.19 6.33
C ALA A 164 -22.02 16.93 7.68
N LYS A 165 -21.01 16.94 8.55
CA LYS A 165 -21.04 17.72 9.81
C LYS A 165 -21.04 19.24 9.59
N TYR A 166 -20.50 19.69 8.46
CA TYR A 166 -20.26 21.11 8.16
C TYR A 166 -21.14 21.65 7.03
N LEU A 167 -21.87 20.76 6.34
CA LEU A 167 -22.86 21.15 5.34
C LEU A 167 -24.20 21.43 6.04
N PRO A 168 -24.90 22.51 5.67
CA PRO A 168 -26.25 22.74 6.19
C PRO A 168 -27.18 21.58 5.77
N PRO A 169 -28.17 21.20 6.61
CA PRO A 169 -29.16 20.22 6.21
C PRO A 169 -29.82 20.70 4.91
N LEU A 170 -29.93 19.81 3.93
CA LEU A 170 -30.67 20.09 2.70
C LEU A 170 -32.07 20.53 3.10
N SER A 171 -32.37 21.81 2.94
CA SER A 171 -33.69 22.35 3.15
C SER A 171 -34.64 21.58 2.26
N SER A 172 -35.53 20.80 2.87
CA SER A 172 -36.62 20.11 2.20
C SER A 172 -37.49 21.15 1.51
N THR A 173 -37.23 21.38 0.23
CA THR A 173 -38.12 22.17 -0.63
C THR A 173 -39.44 21.42 -0.68
N SER A 174 -40.44 22.04 -0.04
CA SER A 174 -41.86 21.68 -0.10
C SER A 174 -42.43 21.93 -1.49
#